data_AF-A0A5E4NBC2-F1
#
_entry.id   AF-A0A5E4NBC2-F1
#
_cell.length_a   1.000
_cell.length_b   1.000
_cell.length_c   1.000
_cell.angle_alpha   90.00
_cell.angle_beta   90.00
_cell.angle_gamma   90.00
#
_symmetry.space_group_name_H-M   'P 1'
#
loop_
_entity.id
_entity.type
_entity.pdbx_description
1 polymer ?
#
loop_
_entity_poly.entity_id
_entity_poly.type
_entity_poly.pdbx_seq_one_letter_code
_entity_poly.pdbx_strand_id
1 'polypeptide(L)' 'RPNKGLFYTLFDDLEGNDEKFFSYFRMLKNTFKELLSGIKNNITKQDSVMRKSIPPNEKLALTLR' A
#
# COMPACT_ATOMS: atom_id res chain seq x y z
N ARG A 1 10.01 7.95 15.11
CA ARG A 1 9.17 8.77 14.18
C ARG A 1 8.65 7.82 13.10
N PRO A 2 7.38 7.38 13.11
CA PRO A 2 6.94 6.43 12.11
C PRO A 2 6.77 7.15 10.77
N ASN A 3 7.49 6.65 9.77
CA ASN A 3 7.15 6.68 8.35
C ASN A 3 7.00 8.05 7.66
N LYS A 4 8.14 8.68 7.33
CA LYS A 4 8.36 9.09 5.94
C LYS A 4 8.97 7.90 5.20
N GLY A 5 8.23 6.81 5.10
CA GLY A 5 8.68 5.63 4.37
C GLY A 5 8.76 5.97 2.89
N LEU A 6 9.74 5.41 2.18
CA LEU A 6 9.85 5.47 0.72
C LEU A 6 8.49 5.20 0.04
N PHE A 7 7.68 4.34 0.66
CA PHE A 7 6.30 4.07 0.27
C PHE A 7 5.41 5.31 0.20
N TYR A 8 5.35 6.18 1.22
CA TYR A 8 4.48 7.36 1.17
C TYR A 8 4.90 8.34 0.08
N THR A 9 6.20 8.59 -0.08
CA THR A 9 6.72 9.49 -1.12
C THR A 9 6.53 8.89 -2.51
N LEU A 10 6.85 7.62 -2.71
CA LEU A 10 6.60 6.93 -3.98
C LEU A 10 5.11 6.82 -4.28
N PHE A 11 4.29 6.49 -3.30
CA PHE A 11 2.85 6.33 -3.50
C PHE A 11 2.21 7.66 -3.88
N ASP A 12 2.60 8.78 -3.26
CA ASP A 12 2.14 10.11 -3.63
C ASP A 12 2.56 10.49 -5.07
N ASP A 13 3.82 10.23 -5.44
CA ASP A 13 4.35 10.42 -6.81
C ASP A 13 3.66 9.54 -7.86
N LEU A 14 3.36 8.29 -7.49
CA LEU A 14 2.65 7.32 -8.33
C LEU A 14 1.15 7.67 -8.40
N GLU A 15 0.57 8.21 -7.33
CA GLU A 15 -0.84 8.58 -7.27
C GLU A 15 -1.16 9.72 -8.24
N GLY A 16 -0.21 10.63 -8.48
CA GLY A 16 -0.33 11.68 -9.49
C GLY A 16 -0.17 11.20 -10.94
N ASN A 17 0.31 9.97 -11.17
CA ASN A 17 0.55 9.41 -12.51
C ASN A 17 0.06 7.96 -12.61
N ASP A 18 -1.17 7.77 -13.07
CA ASP A 18 -1.79 6.44 -13.26
C ASP A 18 -0.93 5.49 -14.13
N GLU A 19 -0.22 6.00 -15.14
CA GLU A 19 0.70 5.18 -15.96
C GLU A 19 1.91 4.68 -15.17
N LYS A 20 2.50 5.52 -14.31
CA LYS A 20 3.60 5.10 -13.44
C LYS A 20 3.09 4.16 -12.35
N PHE A 21 1.91 4.41 -11.80
CA PHE A 21 1.26 3.50 -10.85
C PHE A 21 1.07 2.12 -11.48
N PHE A 22 0.54 2.06 -12.70
CA PHE A 22 0.37 0.82 -13.45
C PHE A 22 1.71 0.17 -13.77
N SER A 23 2.74 0.92 -14.17
CA SER A 23 4.07 0.35 -14.45
C SER A 23 4.74 -0.20 -13.19
N TYR A 24 4.56 0.47 -12.05
CA TYR A 24 5.16 0.10 -10.76
C TYR A 24 4.44 -1.09 -10.11
N PHE A 25 3.12 -1.06 -10.00
CA PHE A 25 2.32 -2.11 -9.37
C PHE A 25 1.86 -3.20 -10.35
N ARG A 26 2.10 -3.01 -11.66
CA ARG A 26 1.52 -3.82 -12.76
C ARG A 26 0.01 -3.97 -12.69
N MET A 27 -0.66 -3.01 -12.07
CA MET A 27 -2.08 -3.08 -11.73
C MET A 27 -2.68 -1.68 -11.68
N LEU A 28 -3.94 -1.55 -12.13
CA LEU A 28 -4.71 -0.32 -12.05
C LEU A 28 -5.04 0.02 -10.60
N LYS A 29 -5.11 1.31 -10.27
CA LYS A 29 -5.50 1.80 -8.93
C LYS A 29 -6.85 1.22 -8.47
N ASN A 30 -7.80 1.03 -9.40
CA ASN A 30 -9.09 0.41 -9.11
C ASN A 30 -8.97 -1.07 -8.72
N THR A 31 -8.24 -1.87 -9.50
CA THR A 31 -8.02 -3.29 -9.18
C THR A 31 -7.23 -3.44 -7.88
N PHE A 32 -6.27 -2.54 -7.64
CA PHE A 32 -5.53 -2.50 -6.39
C PHE A 32 -6.44 -2.18 -5.20
N LYS A 33 -7.37 -1.22 -5.32
CA LYS A 33 -8.37 -0.91 -4.27
C LYS A 33 -9.32 -2.06 -4.01
N GLU A 34 -9.81 -2.74 -5.06
CA GLU A 34 -10.69 -3.90 -4.93
C GLU A 34 -9.97 -5.06 -4.22
N LEU A 35 -8.76 -5.38 -4.67
CA LEU A 35 -7.92 -6.40 -4.04
C LEU A 35 -7.59 -6.03 -2.60
N LEU A 36 -7.20 -4.77 -2.37
CA LEU A 36 -6.96 -4.22 -1.04
C LEU A 36 -8.21 -4.38 -0.17
N SER A 37 -9.40 -4.04 -0.65
CA SER A 37 -10.65 -4.16 0.11
C SER A 37 -10.89 -5.60 0.57
N GLY A 38 -10.69 -6.57 -0.32
CA GLY A 38 -10.85 -7.99 -0.03
C GLY A 38 -9.79 -8.55 0.92
N ILE A 39 -8.52 -8.19 0.74
CA ILE A 39 -7.43 -8.70 1.60
C ILE A 39 -7.26 -7.88 2.87
N LYS A 40 -7.72 -6.62 2.92
CA LYS A 40 -7.54 -5.68 4.02
C LYS A 40 -7.97 -6.33 5.32
N ASN A 41 -9.10 -7.03 5.33
CA ASN A 41 -9.58 -7.71 6.53
C ASN A 41 -8.64 -8.82 7.02
N ASN A 42 -7.93 -9.51 6.11
CA ASN A 42 -6.98 -10.58 6.41
C ASN A 42 -5.57 -10.06 6.75
N ILE A 43 -5.13 -8.97 6.11
CA ILE A 43 -3.76 -8.44 6.26
C ILE A 43 -3.64 -7.35 7.32
N THR A 44 -4.78 -6.76 7.74
CA THR A 44 -4.86 -5.83 8.87
C THR A 44 -4.59 -6.61 10.15
N LYS A 45 -3.32 -6.60 10.57
CA LYS A 45 -2.95 -7.07 11.91
C LYS A 45 -3.26 -5.96 12.90
N GLN A 46 -3.76 -6.34 14.08
CA GLN A 46 -4.02 -5.40 15.15
C GLN A 46 -2.72 -4.73 15.57
N ASP A 47 -2.75 -3.41 15.72
CA ASP A 47 -1.67 -2.65 16.35
C ASP A 47 -1.48 -3.16 17.77
N SER A 48 -0.30 -3.69 18.07
CA SER A 48 0.07 -4.08 19.44
C SER A 48 0.73 -2.90 20.14
N VAL A 49 0.59 -2.81 21.46
CA VAL A 49 1.21 -1.77 22.30
C VAL A 49 2.71 -1.59 22.02
N MET A 50 3.41 -2.66 21.60
CA MET A 50 4.83 -2.62 21.24
C MET A 50 5.13 -2.33 19.77
N ARG A 51 4.19 -2.52 18.84
CA ARG A 51 4.47 -2.41 17.39
C ARG A 51 3.24 -1.91 16.63
N LYS A 52 3.42 -0.78 15.95
CA LYS A 52 2.45 -0.32 14.96
C LYS A 52 2.42 -1.28 13.78
N SER A 53 1.23 -1.73 13.44
CA SER A 53 0.97 -2.58 12.28
C SER A 53 1.17 -1.75 11.02
N ILE A 54 1.86 -2.32 10.04
CA ILE A 54 2.01 -1.69 8.74
C ILE A 54 0.62 -1.63 8.11
N PRO A 55 0.19 -0.45 7.62
CA PRO A 55 -1.12 -0.33 7.02
C PRO A 55 -1.27 -1.33 5.86
N PRO A 56 -2.47 -1.90 5.70
CA PRO A 56 -2.74 -2.92 4.68
C PRO A 56 -2.36 -2.43 3.27
N ASN A 57 -2.51 -1.12 3.02
CA ASN A 57 -2.15 -0.45 1.77
C ASN A 57 -0.64 -0.57 1.46
N GLU A 58 0.19 -0.24 2.45
CA GLU A 58 1.65 -0.27 2.35
C GLU A 58 2.17 -1.71 2.25
N LYS A 59 1.55 -2.64 2.99
CA LYS A 59 1.90 -4.06 2.92
C LYS A 59 1.61 -4.65 1.54
N LEU A 60 0.45 -4.36 0.96
CA LEU A 60 0.09 -4.83 -0.38
C LEU A 60 1.04 -4.23 -1.44
N ALA A 61 1.30 -2.94 -1.36
CA ALA A 61 2.22 -2.28 -2.26
C ALA A 61 3.66 -2.83 -2.18
N LEU A 62 4.14 -3.16 -0.98
CA LEU A 62 5.44 -3.80 -0.80
C LEU A 62 5.49 -5.24 -1.33
N THR A 63 4.36 -5.95 -1.37
CA THR A 63 4.31 -7.34 -1.89
C THR A 63 4.22 -7.41 -3.41
N LEU A 64 3.70 -6.36 -4.05
CA LEU A 64 3.58 -6.27 -5.52
C LEU A 64 4.82 -5.68 -6.20
N ARG A 65 5.85 -5.28 -5.43
CA ARG A 65 7.11 -4.72 -5.92
C ARG A 65 8.00 -5.76 -6.59
#